data_AF-A0A915MGM9-F1
#
_entry.id   AF-A0A915MGM9-F1
#
_cell.length_a   1.000
_cell.length_b   1.000
_cell.length_c   1.000
_cell.angle_alpha   90.00
_cell.angle_beta   90.00
_cell.angle_gamma   90.00
#
_symmetry.space_group_name_H-M   'P 1'
#
loop_
_entity.id
_entity.type
_entity.pdbx_description
1 polymer ?
#
loop_
_entity_poly.entity_id
_entity_poly.type
_entity_poly.pdbx_seq_one_letter_code
_entity_poly.pdbx_strand_id
1 'polypeptide(L)'
;VIRSVDSIQLWHHVLSLCFILPFIGTSTALFIINKYPAKAFVGDTYCYWAGMTIAVSALTGRFSKTLLLFLLPQIINFIFSCPQLFHLIPCPRHRLPRLNENGKLEMSMVEFQPHKLSKIGNLCFRILGMARLIYFKEYIKGGYQ
;
A
#
# COMPACT_ATOMS: atom_id res chain seq x y z
N VAL A 1 32.43 0.13 -29.82
CA VAL A 1 31.33 0.97 -29.27
C VAL A 1 30.05 0.17 -29.05
N ILE A 2 29.52 -0.56 -30.04
CA ILE A 2 28.27 -1.35 -29.85
C ILE A 2 28.47 -2.48 -28.82
N ARG A 3 29.50 -3.32 -28.97
CA ARG A 3 29.84 -4.40 -28.00
C ARG A 3 30.11 -3.92 -26.56
N SER A 4 30.56 -2.68 -26.37
CA SER A 4 30.81 -2.12 -25.04
C SER A 4 29.54 -1.59 -24.38
N VAL A 5 28.53 -1.20 -25.16
CA VAL A 5 27.21 -0.81 -24.64
C VAL A 5 26.43 -2.04 -24.20
N ASP A 6 26.46 -3.11 -24.98
CA ASP A 6 25.79 -4.38 -24.66
C ASP A 6 26.34 -5.02 -23.37
N SER A 7 27.66 -4.94 -23.15
CA SER A 7 28.28 -5.47 -21.94
C SER A 7 27.86 -4.68 -20.70
N ILE A 8 27.84 -3.34 -20.76
CA ILE A 8 27.38 -2.48 -19.65
C ILE A 8 25.91 -2.76 -19.31
N GLN A 9 25.05 -2.95 -20.31
CA GLN A 9 23.65 -3.29 -20.08
C GLN A 9 23.50 -4.65 -19.39
N LEU A 10 24.27 -5.65 -19.83
CA LEU A 10 24.31 -6.97 -19.18
C LEU A 10 24.76 -6.85 -17.72
N TRP A 11 25.78 -6.06 -17.43
CA TRP A 11 26.26 -5.82 -16.06
C TRP A 11 25.16 -5.25 -15.16
N HIS A 12 24.39 -4.27 -15.63
CA HIS A 12 23.28 -3.68 -14.88
C HIS A 12 22.20 -4.73 -14.53
N HIS A 13 21.86 -5.61 -15.47
CA HIS A 13 20.86 -6.65 -15.25
C HIS A 13 21.36 -7.77 -14.33
N VAL A 14 22.61 -8.22 -14.51
CA VAL A 14 23.23 -9.24 -13.65
C VAL A 14 23.33 -8.72 -12.21
N LEU A 15 23.76 -7.48 -12.02
CA LEU A 15 23.84 -6.88 -10.69
C LEU A 15 22.46 -6.76 -10.03
N SER A 16 21.43 -6.38 -10.80
CA SER A 16 20.06 -6.40 -10.28
C SER A 16 19.59 -7.81 -9.91
N LEU A 17 19.95 -8.84 -10.68
CA LEU A 17 19.60 -10.23 -10.36
C LEU A 17 20.27 -10.71 -9.07
N CYS A 18 21.51 -10.28 -8.81
CA CYS A 18 22.22 -10.58 -7.56
C CYS A 18 21.47 -10.04 -6.32
N PHE A 19 20.71 -8.94 -6.44
CA PHE A 19 19.86 -8.46 -5.35
C PHE A 19 18.50 -9.17 -5.29
N ILE A 20 17.87 -9.40 -6.45
CA ILE A 20 16.50 -9.95 -6.52
C ILE A 20 16.46 -11.43 -6.14
N LEU A 21 17.46 -12.23 -6.53
CA LEU A 21 17.45 -13.68 -6.24
C LEU A 21 17.48 -14.00 -4.74
N PRO A 22 18.40 -13.43 -3.93
CA PRO A 22 18.35 -13.59 -2.48
C PRO A 22 17.07 -13.02 -1.87
N PHE A 23 16.60 -11.86 -2.38
CA PHE A 23 15.36 -11.24 -1.92
C PHE A 23 14.15 -12.17 -2.09
N ILE A 24 14.01 -12.83 -3.23
CA ILE A 24 12.95 -13.82 -3.46
C ILE A 24 13.11 -15.02 -2.52
N GLY A 25 14.32 -15.54 -2.35
CA GLY A 25 14.59 -16.67 -1.46
C GLY A 25 14.16 -16.41 -0.01
N THR A 26 14.62 -15.30 0.57
CA THR A 26 14.29 -14.95 1.96
C THR A 26 12.82 -14.54 2.12
N SER A 27 12.25 -13.83 1.14
CA SER A 27 10.83 -13.47 1.15
C SER A 27 9.93 -14.69 1.05
N THR A 28 10.32 -15.71 0.28
CA THR A 28 9.58 -16.98 0.16
C THR A 28 9.61 -17.74 1.49
N ALA A 29 10.77 -17.81 2.15
CA ALA A 29 10.88 -18.44 3.46
C ALA A 29 10.00 -17.74 4.51
N LEU A 30 10.01 -16.40 4.54
CA LEU A 30 9.14 -15.62 5.41
C LEU A 30 7.66 -15.80 5.07
N PHE A 31 7.31 -15.83 3.78
CA PHE A 31 5.94 -16.05 3.31
C PHE A 31 5.38 -17.38 3.78
N ILE A 32 6.17 -18.47 3.79
CA ILE A 32 5.71 -19.78 4.27
C ILE A 32 5.23 -19.72 5.73
N ILE A 33 5.89 -18.92 6.57
CA ILE A 33 5.57 -18.76 7.99
C ILE A 33 4.44 -17.73 8.21
N ASN A 34 4.36 -16.72 7.34
CA ASN A 34 3.34 -15.66 7.40
C ASN A 34 2.02 -16.05 6.73
N LYS A 35 2.02 -17.05 5.84
CA LYS A 35 0.82 -17.53 5.14
C LYS A 35 -0.26 -17.94 6.14
N TYR A 36 -1.51 -17.60 5.84
CA TYR A 36 -2.65 -17.87 6.72
C TYR A 36 -2.77 -19.37 7.07
N PRO A 37 -2.94 -19.73 8.36
CA PRO A 37 -2.94 -18.86 9.55
C PRO A 37 -1.52 -18.41 9.93
N ALA A 38 -1.31 -17.10 10.04
CA ALA A 38 0.01 -16.51 10.22
C ALA A 38 0.63 -16.88 11.58
N LYS A 39 1.83 -17.46 11.57
CA LYS A 39 2.60 -17.80 12.78
C LYS A 39 3.55 -16.68 13.21
N ALA A 40 3.99 -15.86 12.25
CA ALA A 40 4.81 -14.68 12.47
C ALA A 40 4.35 -13.55 11.56
N PHE A 41 4.46 -12.31 12.04
CA PHE A 41 4.22 -11.11 11.25
C PHE A 41 5.54 -10.51 10.78
N VAL A 42 5.51 -9.96 9.56
CA VAL A 42 6.71 -9.39 8.93
C VAL A 42 7.12 -8.04 9.55
N GLY A 43 6.14 -7.25 9.98
CA GLY A 43 6.33 -5.94 10.59
C GLY A 43 6.91 -4.87 9.64
N ASP A 44 7.15 -3.68 10.20
CA ASP A 44 7.70 -2.54 9.45
C ASP A 44 9.12 -2.80 8.94
N THR A 45 9.91 -3.61 9.68
CA THR A 45 11.28 -3.99 9.31
C THR A 45 11.34 -4.61 7.92
N TYR A 46 10.45 -5.57 7.63
CA TYR A 46 10.40 -6.19 6.31
C TYR A 46 9.93 -5.21 5.24
N CYS A 47 8.93 -4.38 5.54
CA CYS A 47 8.41 -3.38 4.58
C CYS A 47 9.49 -2.38 4.16
N TYR A 48 10.28 -1.86 5.10
CA TYR A 48 11.41 -0.97 4.80
C TYR A 48 12.50 -1.69 4.01
N TRP A 49 12.89 -2.90 4.43
CA TRP A 49 13.91 -3.68 3.76
C TRP A 49 13.51 -4.06 2.32
N ALA A 50 12.28 -4.53 2.11
CA ALA A 50 11.76 -4.90 0.81
C ALA A 50 11.65 -3.70 -0.12
N GLY A 51 11.09 -2.58 0.37
CA GLY A 51 11.02 -1.34 -0.40
C GLY A 51 12.38 -0.85 -0.86
N MET A 52 13.37 -0.83 0.06
CA MET A 52 14.73 -0.40 -0.27
C MET A 52 15.41 -1.35 -1.26
N THR A 53 15.29 -2.66 -1.06
CA THR A 53 15.91 -3.67 -1.95
C THR A 53 15.36 -3.58 -3.38
N ILE A 54 14.04 -3.43 -3.51
CA ILE A 54 13.37 -3.28 -4.80
C ILE A 54 13.75 -1.94 -5.47
N ALA A 55 13.83 -0.85 -4.71
CA ALA A 55 14.25 0.45 -5.23
C ALA A 55 15.71 0.45 -5.73
N VAL A 56 16.63 -0.10 -4.93
CA VAL A 56 18.06 -0.18 -5.28
C VAL A 56 18.29 -1.07 -6.49
N SER A 57 17.65 -2.24 -6.55
CA SER A 57 17.78 -3.15 -7.71
C SER A 57 17.28 -2.48 -8.99
N ALA A 58 16.14 -1.78 -8.95
CA ALA A 58 15.60 -1.08 -10.10
C ALA A 58 16.40 0.15 -10.53
N LEU A 59 16.95 0.91 -9.58
CA LEU A 59 17.83 2.04 -9.88
C LEU A 59 19.13 1.56 -10.54
N THR A 60 19.74 0.52 -9.97
CA THR A 60 20.99 -0.07 -10.45
C THR A 60 20.83 -0.74 -11.82
N GLY A 61 19.68 -1.41 -12.04
CA GLY A 61 19.34 -2.04 -13.31
C GLY A 61 18.75 -1.10 -14.36
N ARG A 62 18.58 0.20 -14.06
CA ARG A 62 18.00 1.22 -14.94
C ARG A 62 16.58 0.92 -15.45
N PHE A 63 15.78 0.18 -14.69
CA PHE A 63 14.40 -0.17 -15.03
C PHE A 63 13.35 0.40 -14.06
N SER A 64 13.65 1.51 -13.39
CA SER A 64 12.75 2.15 -12.40
C SER A 64 11.35 2.44 -12.95
N LYS A 65 11.21 2.79 -14.24
CA LYS A 65 9.90 3.01 -14.87
C LYS A 65 9.09 1.71 -14.94
N THR A 66 9.74 0.60 -15.29
CA THR A 66 9.13 -0.74 -15.32
C THR A 66 8.74 -1.18 -13.91
N LEU A 67 9.57 -0.90 -12.91
CA LEU A 67 9.25 -1.18 -11.51
C LEU A 67 7.95 -0.46 -11.06
N LEU A 68 7.78 0.81 -11.43
CA LEU A 68 6.56 1.56 -11.08
C LEU A 68 5.29 0.91 -11.65
N LEU A 69 5.37 0.27 -12.82
CA LEU A 69 4.26 -0.49 -13.38
C LEU A 69 3.92 -1.72 -12.53
N PHE A 70 4.92 -2.42 -12.00
CA PHE A 70 4.71 -3.55 -11.09
C PHE A 70 4.16 -3.12 -9.72
N LEU A 71 4.45 -1.89 -9.30
CA LEU A 71 3.93 -1.30 -8.05
C LEU A 71 2.60 -0.56 -8.22
N LEU A 72 1.91 -0.73 -9.35
CA LEU A 72 0.66 -0.03 -9.62
C LEU A 72 -0.41 -0.26 -8.54
N PRO A 73 -0.65 -1.48 -8.01
CA PRO A 73 -1.61 -1.67 -6.93
C PRO A 73 -1.25 -0.88 -5.65
N GLN A 74 0.04 -0.81 -5.31
CA GLN A 74 0.54 -0.08 -4.15
C GLN A 74 0.40 1.43 -4.35
N ILE A 75 0.68 1.93 -5.56
CA ILE A 75 0.49 3.34 -5.92
C ILE A 75 -0.99 3.73 -5.84
N ILE A 76 -1.88 2.90 -6.37
CA ILE A 76 -3.34 3.16 -6.29
C ILE A 76 -3.81 3.19 -4.84
N ASN A 77 -3.39 2.22 -4.01
CA ASN A 77 -3.73 2.21 -2.58
C ASN A 77 -3.19 3.44 -1.83
N PHE A 78 -1.98 3.89 -2.17
CA PHE A 78 -1.39 5.10 -1.62
C PHE A 78 -2.20 6.35 -1.99
N ILE A 79 -2.51 6.53 -3.29
CA ILE A 79 -3.30 7.67 -3.79
C ILE A 79 -4.69 7.69 -3.15
N PHE A 80 -5.36 6.52 -3.10
CA PHE A 80 -6.66 6.39 -2.44
C PHE A 80 -6.59 6.71 -0.94
N SER A 81 -5.47 6.38 -0.29
CA SER A 81 -5.22 6.68 1.12
C SER A 81 -4.82 8.13 1.40
N CYS A 82 -4.38 8.91 0.40
CA CYS A 82 -3.85 10.27 0.59
C CYS A 82 -4.75 11.18 1.45
N PRO A 83 -6.09 11.24 1.24
CA PRO A 83 -6.95 12.10 2.05
C PRO A 83 -6.92 11.76 3.55
N GLN A 84 -6.74 10.48 3.89
CA GLN A 84 -6.57 10.04 5.28
C GLN A 84 -5.14 10.32 5.78
N LEU A 85 -4.11 10.00 4.99
CA LEU A 85 -2.70 10.17 5.38
C LEU A 85 -2.34 11.64 5.65
N PHE A 86 -2.87 12.56 4.84
CA PHE A 86 -2.69 14.00 5.04
C PHE A 86 -3.69 14.62 6.02
N HIS A 87 -4.46 13.78 6.74
CA HIS A 87 -5.42 14.20 7.76
C HIS A 87 -6.50 15.17 7.25
N LEU A 88 -6.80 15.15 5.94
CA LEU A 88 -7.93 15.89 5.35
C LEU A 88 -9.26 15.27 5.78
N ILE A 89 -9.26 13.94 5.92
CA ILE A 89 -10.32 13.12 6.51
C ILE A 89 -9.72 12.44 7.75
N PRO A 90 -10.49 12.28 8.85
CA PRO A 90 -10.00 11.59 10.04
C PRO A 90 -9.42 10.20 9.71
N CYS A 91 -8.17 9.97 10.11
CA CYS A 91 -7.47 8.71 9.89
C CYS A 91 -7.45 7.89 11.20
N PRO A 92 -8.13 6.73 11.27
CA PRO A 92 -8.01 5.85 12.41
C PRO A 92 -6.59 5.25 12.44
N ARG A 93 -6.14 4.84 13.64
CA ARG A 93 -4.82 4.21 13.82
C ARG A 93 -4.68 2.90 13.03
N HIS A 94 -5.76 2.11 12.96
CA HIS A 94 -5.80 0.87 12.21
C HIS A 94 -6.88 0.94 11.12
N ARG A 95 -6.48 0.68 9.87
CA ARG A 95 -7.33 0.71 8.68
C ARG A 95 -7.62 -0.69 8.13
N LEU A 96 -7.48 -1.71 8.97
CA LEU A 96 -7.73 -3.10 8.64
C LEU A 96 -9.25 -3.38 8.63
N PRO A 97 -9.71 -4.37 7.86
CA PRO A 97 -11.09 -4.82 7.91
C PRO A 97 -11.44 -5.38 9.29
N ARG A 98 -12.72 -5.30 9.67
CA ARG A 98 -13.24 -5.86 10.93
C ARG A 98 -13.62 -7.32 10.71
N LEU A 99 -13.41 -8.18 11.71
CA LEU A 99 -13.85 -9.58 11.66
C LEU A 99 -15.29 -9.65 12.19
N ASN A 100 -16.21 -10.20 11.39
CA ASN A 100 -17.58 -10.49 11.81
C ASN A 100 -17.65 -11.84 12.56
N GLU A 101 -18.70 -12.04 13.35
CA GLU A 101 -19.03 -13.27 14.08
C GLU A 101 -19.08 -14.51 13.16
N ASN A 102 -19.45 -14.32 11.90
CA ASN A 102 -19.46 -15.35 10.86
C ASN A 102 -18.05 -15.75 10.35
N GLY A 103 -16.98 -15.19 10.93
CA GLY A 103 -15.59 -15.45 10.53
C GLY A 103 -15.17 -14.78 9.22
N LYS A 104 -16.00 -13.87 8.67
CA LYS A 104 -15.70 -13.11 7.44
C LYS A 104 -15.19 -11.71 7.75
N LEU A 105 -14.37 -11.15 6.84
CA LEU A 105 -13.86 -9.79 6.94
C LEU A 105 -14.84 -8.79 6.33
N GLU A 106 -15.12 -7.71 7.07
CA GLU A 106 -16.02 -6.62 6.70
C GLU A 106 -15.29 -5.27 6.68
N MET A 107 -15.90 -4.30 5.99
CA MET A 107 -15.34 -2.97 5.85
C MET A 107 -15.25 -2.24 7.20
N SER A 108 -14.13 -1.59 7.47
CA SER A 108 -13.97 -0.71 8.64
C SER A 108 -14.44 0.71 8.33
N MET A 109 -15.24 1.27 9.24
CA MET A 109 -15.84 2.60 9.12
C MET A 109 -15.22 3.57 10.13
N VAL A 110 -15.15 4.85 9.75
CA VAL A 110 -14.66 5.95 10.58
C VAL A 110 -15.81 6.88 10.89
N GLU A 111 -16.10 7.09 12.17
CA GLU A 111 -17.10 8.04 12.64
C GLU A 111 -16.49 9.43 12.76
N PHE A 112 -17.13 10.43 12.18
CA PHE A 112 -16.71 11.82 12.34
C PHE A 112 -17.89 12.78 12.25
N GLN A 113 -17.72 13.96 12.83
CA GLN A 113 -18.73 15.02 12.77
C GLN A 113 -18.49 15.88 11.53
N PRO A 114 -19.48 16.07 10.63
CA PRO A 114 -19.29 16.80 9.37
C PRO A 114 -18.77 18.24 9.54
N HIS A 115 -19.17 18.91 10.62
CA HIS A 115 -18.76 20.29 10.91
C HIS A 115 -17.27 20.44 11.26
N LYS A 116 -16.59 19.35 11.63
CA LYS A 116 -15.16 19.35 11.98
C LYS A 116 -14.25 19.17 10.77
N LEU A 117 -14.78 18.82 9.60
CA LEU A 117 -13.95 18.68 8.40
C LEU A 117 -13.54 20.05 7.87
N SER A 118 -12.29 20.14 7.43
CA SER A 118 -11.82 21.28 6.64
C SER A 118 -12.60 21.37 5.32
N LYS A 119 -12.66 22.57 4.72
CA LYS A 119 -13.33 22.77 3.42
C LYS A 119 -12.75 21.87 2.33
N ILE A 120 -11.41 21.69 2.35
CA ILE A 120 -10.70 20.78 1.43
C ILE A 120 -11.08 19.33 1.71
N GLY A 121 -11.12 18.92 2.98
CA GLY A 121 -11.56 17.58 3.37
C GLY A 121 -12.98 17.27 2.90
N ASN A 122 -13.90 18.24 3.03
CA ASN A 122 -15.29 18.10 2.57
C ASN A 122 -15.36 18.01 1.03
N LEU A 123 -14.57 18.82 0.31
CA LEU A 123 -14.46 18.72 -1.14
C LEU A 123 -13.93 17.34 -1.57
N CYS A 124 -12.84 16.86 -0.96
CA CYS A 124 -12.30 15.53 -1.22
C CYS A 124 -13.33 14.43 -0.94
N PHE A 125 -14.03 14.50 0.20
CA PHE A 125 -15.10 13.57 0.56
C PHE A 125 -16.21 13.54 -0.50
N ARG A 126 -16.67 14.71 -0.97
CA ARG A 126 -17.67 14.81 -2.03
C ARG A 126 -17.20 14.23 -3.36
N ILE A 127 -15.97 14.53 -3.77
CA ILE A 127 -15.39 13.98 -5.02
C ILE A 127 -15.32 12.46 -4.94
N LEU A 128 -14.81 11.91 -3.84
CA LEU A 128 -14.75 10.46 -3.62
C LEU A 128 -16.14 9.82 -3.58
N GLY A 129 -17.12 10.50 -2.98
CA GLY A 129 -18.51 10.06 -2.94
C GLY A 129 -19.17 10.05 -4.33
N MET A 130 -18.96 11.10 -5.13
CA MET A 130 -19.44 11.17 -6.51
C MET A 130 -18.81 10.08 -7.39
N ALA A 131 -17.52 9.81 -7.18
CA ALA A 131 -16.80 8.73 -7.85
C ALA A 131 -17.22 7.31 -7.38
N ARG A 132 -18.12 7.20 -6.38
CA ARG A 132 -18.55 5.94 -5.75
C ARG A 132 -17.39 5.09 -5.20
N LEU A 133 -16.30 5.72 -4.80
CA LEU A 133 -15.13 5.05 -4.24
C LEU A 133 -15.23 4.88 -2.72
N ILE A 134 -16.13 5.61 -2.06
CA ILE A 134 -16.35 5.53 -0.62
C ILE A 134 -17.81 5.19 -0.32
N TYR A 135 -18.01 4.41 0.73
CA TYR A 135 -19.31 4.19 1.34
C TYR A 135 -19.44 5.07 2.58
N PHE A 136 -20.60 5.69 2.77
CA PHE A 136 -20.90 6.48 3.95
C PHE A 136 -22.34 6.22 4.40
N LYS A 137 -22.55 6.34 5.72
CA LYS A 137 -23.86 6.20 6.35
C LYS A 137 -24.03 7.35 7.33
N GLU A 138 -25.11 8.11 7.16
CA GLU A 138 -25.49 9.16 8.11
C GLU A 138 -26.32 8.55 9.23
N TYR A 139 -26.03 8.94 10.47
CA TYR A 139 -26.81 8.54 11.64
C TYR A 139 -26.80 9.68 12.66
N ILE A 140 -27.88 9.78 13.44
CA ILE A 140 -28.02 10.80 14.47
C ILE A 140 -27.48 10.21 15.78
N LYS A 141 -26.36 10.74 16.26
CA LYS A 141 -25.76 10.33 17.54
C LYS A 141 -26.52 11.01 18.69
N GLY A 142 -27.57 10.36 19.21
CA GLY A 142 -28.31 10.84 20.40
C GLY A 142 -29.84 10.91 20.31
N GLY A 143 -30.50 10.09 19.49
CA GLY A 143 -31.96 9.92 19.54
C GLY A 143 -32.32 8.50 19.98
N TYR A 144 -33.07 8.37 21.07
CA TYR A 144 -33.83 7.16 21.39
C TYR A 144 -34.73 6.85 20.17
N GLN A 145 -34.53 5.68 19.57
CA GLN A 145 -35.60 4.83 19.05
C GLN A 145 -35.25 3.39 19.40
#